data_AF-A0A2G8KPZ5-F1
#
_entry.id   AF-A0A2G8KPZ5-F1
#
_cell.length_a   1.000
_cell.length_b   1.000
_cell.length_c   1.000
_cell.angle_alpha   90.00
_cell.angle_beta   90.00
_cell.angle_gamma   90.00
#
_symmetry.space_group_name_H-M   'P 1'
#
loop_
_entity.id
_entity.type
_entity.pdbx_description
1 polymer ?
#
loop_
_entity_poly.entity_id
_entity_poly.type
_entity_poly.pdbx_seq_one_letter_code
_entity_poly.pdbx_strand_id
1 'polypeptide(L)'
;MFPLLFRRLVWTKRLGVSRSWDIGNSSGSISSSLYIVSLIVITCVFGVCPSLGVMAKIGDLEIQKLVEIGSSFGLEGSDLQTFVMNESDKCKLRRDEERQRRSEDRELLQLQIDLESLKKENATSGNSGDAHRTVTQKAKPPKLPCFSESDDLDAYLDRFERYAGAQKWERQDWAINLSSLLTGKALFTYGTLPSSEANDYDRLKLALLRRYNLTPDGYKIKFRSSKPDKNETATQFVSKLCKYFDR
;
A
#
# COMPACT_ATOMS: atom_id res chain seq x y z
N MET A 1 -4.36 58.81 -3.91
CA MET A 1 -3.79 58.54 -2.58
C MET A 1 -4.67 57.47 -1.93
N PHE A 2 -4.15 56.25 -1.80
CA PHE A 2 -4.68 55.11 -1.01
C PHE A 2 -4.83 55.50 0.49
N PRO A 3 -5.38 54.67 1.41
CA PRO A 3 -6.05 53.36 1.27
C PRO A 3 -7.29 53.12 2.18
N LEU A 4 -7.93 51.97 1.91
CA LEU A 4 -8.74 51.11 2.77
C LEU A 4 -8.10 50.84 4.16
N LEU A 5 -8.88 50.42 5.16
CA LEU A 5 -8.65 49.15 5.87
C LEU A 5 -9.79 48.77 6.85
N PHE A 6 -10.15 47.49 6.72
CA PHE A 6 -11.09 46.69 7.50
C PHE A 6 -10.68 46.57 8.98
N ARG A 7 -11.69 46.60 9.87
CA ARG A 7 -11.58 46.21 11.27
C ARG A 7 -11.46 44.69 11.40
N ARG A 8 -10.26 44.25 11.81
CA ARG A 8 -9.95 43.20 12.81
C ARG A 8 -11.08 42.22 13.18
N LEU A 9 -10.91 40.97 12.76
CA LEU A 9 -11.38 39.80 13.50
C LEU A 9 -10.24 39.34 14.43
N VAL A 10 -10.49 39.40 15.73
CA VAL A 10 -9.70 38.69 16.74
C VAL A 10 -10.25 37.28 16.80
N TRP A 11 -9.41 36.26 16.70
CA TRP A 11 -9.36 35.17 17.67
C TRP A 11 -8.07 34.35 17.48
N THR A 12 -7.52 33.96 18.62
CA THR A 12 -6.15 33.49 18.81
C THR A 12 -6.06 31.97 18.85
N LYS A 13 -4.95 31.47 18.31
CA LYS A 13 -4.15 30.32 18.79
C LYS A 13 -4.89 29.02 19.16
N ARG A 14 -4.72 27.99 18.33
CA ARG A 14 -4.33 26.66 18.82
C ARG A 14 -3.74 25.84 17.68
N LEU A 15 -2.44 25.57 17.78
CA LEU A 15 -1.72 24.36 17.39
C LEU A 15 -0.23 24.73 17.36
N GLY A 16 0.45 24.42 18.46
CA GLY A 16 1.90 24.50 18.55
C GLY A 16 2.52 23.31 17.85
N VAL A 17 3.22 23.57 16.74
CA VAL A 17 4.43 22.85 16.35
C VAL A 17 5.35 23.89 15.70
N SER A 18 6.30 24.41 16.46
CA SER A 18 7.45 25.12 15.90
C SER A 18 8.39 24.08 15.29
N ARG A 19 8.57 24.11 13.97
CA ARG A 19 9.78 23.61 13.33
C ARG A 19 10.44 24.78 12.62
N SER A 20 11.51 25.26 13.24
CA SER A 20 12.48 26.18 12.65
C SER A 20 13.11 25.51 11.43
N TRP A 21 13.12 26.18 10.29
CA TRP A 21 14.01 25.87 9.18
C TRP A 21 14.83 27.12 8.92
N ASP A 22 16.09 27.09 9.38
CA ASP A 22 17.09 28.08 9.01
C ASP A 22 17.41 27.95 7.52
N ILE A 23 17.18 29.03 6.78
CA ILE A 23 17.55 29.14 5.37
C ILE A 23 19.05 29.47 5.32
N GLY A 24 19.87 28.42 5.23
CA GLY A 24 21.26 28.50 4.83
C GLY A 24 21.35 28.77 3.32
N ASN A 25 21.74 30.00 3.00
CA ASN A 25 22.05 30.47 1.65
C ASN A 25 23.17 29.63 1.02
N SER A 26 22.89 28.88 -0.04
CA SER A 26 23.93 28.36 -0.93
C SER A 26 23.39 28.24 -2.35
N SER A 27 24.01 29.00 -3.23
CA SER A 27 23.87 29.01 -4.68
C SER A 27 23.98 27.59 -5.27
N GLY A 28 22.91 27.12 -5.87
CA GLY A 28 22.89 25.86 -6.60
C GLY A 28 21.64 25.78 -7.46
N SER A 29 21.85 25.64 -8.77
CA SER A 29 20.82 25.56 -9.81
C SER A 29 19.66 24.62 -9.42
N ILE A 30 18.46 25.17 -9.27
CA ILE A 30 17.27 24.39 -8.89
C ILE A 30 16.40 24.13 -10.13
N SER A 31 16.34 22.85 -10.44
CA SER A 31 15.57 22.16 -11.48
C SER A 31 14.12 22.62 -11.65
N SER A 32 13.68 22.69 -12.91
CA SER A 32 12.35 23.07 -13.42
C SER A 32 11.15 22.35 -12.78
N SER A 33 11.37 21.33 -11.94
CA SER A 33 10.31 20.65 -11.17
C SER A 33 9.77 21.45 -9.99
N LEU A 34 10.53 22.39 -9.41
CA LEU A 34 10.08 23.15 -8.24
C LEU A 34 9.19 24.36 -8.59
N TYR A 35 9.19 24.82 -9.84
CA TYR A 35 8.25 25.84 -10.32
C TYR A 35 6.82 25.30 -10.46
N ILE A 36 6.65 24.02 -10.81
CA ILE A 36 5.32 23.40 -10.98
C ILE A 36 4.64 23.18 -9.62
N VAL A 37 5.39 22.76 -8.60
CA VAL A 37 4.83 22.57 -7.25
C VAL A 37 4.47 23.92 -6.59
N SER A 38 5.23 24.98 -6.87
CA SER A 38 4.94 26.33 -6.36
C SER A 38 3.67 26.93 -7.00
N LEU A 39 3.43 26.70 -8.29
CA LEU A 39 2.21 27.16 -8.97
C LEU A 39 0.93 26.45 -8.50
N ILE A 40 1.02 25.18 -8.09
CA ILE A 40 -0.13 24.42 -7.55
C ILE A 40 -0.50 24.90 -6.13
N VAL A 41 0.48 25.29 -5.33
CA VAL A 41 0.22 25.85 -3.98
C VAL A 41 -0.33 27.28 -4.07
N ILE A 42 0.13 28.09 -5.03
CA ILE A 42 -0.36 29.47 -5.24
C ILE A 42 -1.83 29.48 -5.73
N THR A 43 -2.25 28.48 -6.52
CA THR A 43 -3.65 28.38 -6.97
C THR A 43 -4.60 27.92 -5.86
N CYS A 44 -4.13 27.18 -4.85
CA CYS A 44 -4.97 26.77 -3.72
C CYS A 44 -5.12 27.87 -2.64
N VAL A 45 -4.13 28.75 -2.47
CA VAL A 45 -4.15 29.80 -1.42
C VAL A 45 -4.95 31.04 -1.82
N PHE A 46 -5.15 31.31 -3.11
CA PHE A 46 -5.90 32.48 -3.59
C PHE A 46 -7.39 32.28 -3.88
N GLY A 47 -7.96 31.09 -3.60
CA GLY A 47 -9.42 30.93 -3.47
C GLY A 47 -10.26 31.36 -4.68
N VAL A 48 -9.70 31.42 -5.88
CA VAL A 48 -10.50 31.59 -7.10
C VAL A 48 -10.85 30.20 -7.61
N CYS A 49 -11.86 29.60 -6.99
CA CYS A 49 -12.55 28.45 -7.56
C CYS A 49 -13.20 28.89 -8.88
N PRO A 50 -12.76 28.40 -10.06
CA PRO A 50 -13.43 28.70 -11.32
C PRO A 50 -14.87 28.14 -11.33
N SER A 51 -15.17 27.20 -10.42
CA SER A 51 -16.48 26.60 -10.23
C SER A 51 -17.53 27.55 -9.66
N LEU A 52 -17.17 28.61 -8.92
CA LEU A 52 -18.17 29.57 -8.42
C LEU A 52 -18.80 30.37 -9.57
N GLY A 53 -17.99 30.77 -10.56
CA GLY A 53 -18.49 31.51 -11.74
C GLY A 53 -19.33 30.65 -12.69
N VAL A 54 -19.04 29.35 -12.77
CA VAL A 54 -19.83 28.38 -13.57
C VAL A 54 -21.14 28.04 -12.87
N MET A 55 -21.13 27.85 -11.54
CA MET A 55 -22.34 27.57 -10.77
C MET A 55 -23.34 28.76 -10.78
N ALA A 56 -22.83 30.01 -10.75
CA ALA A 56 -23.68 31.20 -10.86
C ALA A 56 -24.34 31.33 -12.25
N LYS A 57 -23.59 31.06 -13.33
CA LYS A 57 -24.15 31.07 -14.70
C LYS A 57 -25.16 29.95 -14.97
N ILE A 58 -25.02 28.80 -14.30
CA ILE A 58 -25.97 27.69 -14.42
C ILE A 58 -27.31 28.06 -13.75
N GLY A 59 -27.27 28.75 -12.60
CA GLY A 59 -28.48 29.23 -11.91
C GLY A 59 -29.27 30.26 -12.74
N ASP A 60 -28.59 31.21 -13.37
CA ASP A 60 -29.23 32.22 -14.22
C ASP A 60 -29.89 31.61 -15.47
N LEU A 61 -29.26 30.61 -16.10
CA LEU A 61 -29.83 29.89 -17.24
C LEU A 61 -31.06 29.05 -16.85
N GLU A 62 -31.07 28.49 -15.65
CA GLU A 62 -32.16 27.66 -15.13
C GLU A 62 -33.40 28.52 -14.80
N ILE A 63 -33.19 29.73 -14.26
CA ILE A 63 -34.26 30.70 -14.01
C ILE A 63 -34.84 31.23 -15.32
N GLN A 64 -34.00 31.57 -16.31
CA GLN A 64 -34.48 32.04 -17.63
C GLN A 64 -35.38 31.00 -18.31
N LYS A 65 -35.03 29.71 -18.25
CA LYS A 65 -35.87 28.64 -18.78
C LYS A 65 -37.20 28.50 -18.05
N LEU A 66 -37.21 28.63 -16.72
CA LEU A 66 -38.45 28.57 -15.93
C LEU A 66 -39.37 29.76 -16.22
N VAL A 67 -38.80 30.95 -16.44
CA VAL A 67 -39.54 32.14 -16.87
C VAL A 67 -40.14 31.94 -18.26
N GLU A 68 -39.37 31.43 -19.22
CA GLU A 68 -39.84 31.13 -20.58
C GLU A 68 -40.98 30.10 -20.59
N ILE A 69 -40.85 29.02 -19.79
CA ILE A 69 -41.89 28.01 -19.61
C ILE A 69 -43.15 28.65 -19.00
N GLY A 70 -43.03 29.42 -17.92
CA GLY A 70 -44.19 30.06 -17.28
C GLY A 70 -44.89 31.08 -18.19
N SER A 71 -44.13 31.86 -18.96
CA SER A 71 -44.68 32.79 -19.95
C SER A 71 -45.36 32.07 -21.11
N SER A 72 -44.87 30.89 -21.52
CA SER A 72 -45.53 30.06 -22.54
C SER A 72 -46.89 29.52 -22.10
N PHE A 73 -47.10 29.37 -20.78
CA PHE A 73 -48.39 29.02 -20.17
C PHE A 73 -49.33 30.22 -19.99
N GLY A 74 -48.96 31.41 -20.47
CA GLY A 74 -49.77 32.63 -20.36
C GLY A 74 -49.81 33.23 -18.95
N LEU A 75 -48.87 32.85 -18.07
CA LEU A 75 -48.73 33.42 -16.74
C LEU A 75 -47.94 34.73 -16.82
N GLU A 76 -48.46 35.79 -16.21
CA GLU A 76 -47.84 37.11 -16.18
C GLU A 76 -47.82 37.69 -14.76
N GLY A 77 -46.90 38.61 -14.50
CA GLY A 77 -46.81 39.33 -13.23
C GLY A 77 -46.61 38.43 -12.01
N SER A 78 -47.55 38.52 -11.05
CA SER A 78 -47.55 37.80 -9.77
C SER A 78 -47.50 36.28 -9.91
N ASP A 79 -48.26 35.76 -10.88
CA ASP A 79 -48.51 34.32 -10.99
C ASP A 79 -47.29 33.62 -11.62
N LEU A 80 -46.62 34.31 -12.55
CA LEU A 80 -45.34 33.89 -13.11
C LEU A 80 -44.25 33.87 -12.04
N GLN A 81 -44.19 34.90 -11.19
CA GLN A 81 -43.21 34.96 -10.10
C GLN A 81 -43.39 33.83 -9.09
N THR A 82 -44.65 33.50 -8.77
CA THR A 82 -45.00 32.39 -7.86
C THR A 82 -44.64 31.03 -8.48
N PHE A 83 -44.91 30.84 -9.77
CA PHE A 83 -44.52 29.63 -10.52
C PHE A 83 -42.99 29.41 -10.51
N VAL A 84 -42.23 30.45 -10.87
CA VAL A 84 -40.76 30.39 -10.90
C VAL A 84 -40.19 30.12 -9.50
N MET A 85 -40.74 30.74 -8.45
CA MET A 85 -40.31 30.50 -7.07
C MET A 85 -40.55 29.04 -6.67
N ASN A 86 -41.77 28.54 -6.85
CA ASN A 86 -42.14 27.17 -6.47
C ASN A 86 -41.31 26.12 -7.22
N GLU A 87 -41.11 26.27 -8.52
CA GLU A 87 -40.31 25.35 -9.33
C GLU A 87 -38.81 25.44 -9.02
N SER A 88 -38.29 26.65 -8.75
CA SER A 88 -36.92 26.84 -8.29
C SER A 88 -36.69 26.15 -6.94
N ASP A 89 -37.62 26.29 -6.00
CA ASP A 89 -37.54 25.70 -4.67
C ASP A 89 -37.66 24.17 -4.72
N LYS A 90 -38.55 23.62 -5.56
CA LYS A 90 -38.60 22.17 -5.83
C LYS A 90 -37.28 21.66 -6.43
N CYS A 91 -36.69 22.39 -7.37
CA CYS A 91 -35.42 21.99 -7.97
C CYS A 91 -34.26 22.04 -6.97
N LYS A 92 -34.23 23.06 -6.09
CA LYS A 92 -33.27 23.13 -4.98
C LYS A 92 -33.45 21.96 -4.02
N LEU A 93 -34.69 21.68 -3.58
CA LEU A 93 -35.00 20.57 -2.68
C LEU A 93 -34.50 19.24 -3.25
N ARG A 94 -34.79 18.95 -4.53
CA ARG A 94 -34.34 17.72 -5.19
C ARG A 94 -32.81 17.61 -5.26
N ARG A 95 -32.11 18.72 -5.52
CA ARG A 95 -30.63 18.76 -5.50
C ARG A 95 -30.07 18.55 -4.09
N ASP A 96 -30.74 19.09 -3.08
CA ASP A 96 -30.35 18.98 -1.68
C ASP A 96 -30.53 17.55 -1.18
N GLU A 97 -31.67 16.93 -1.51
CA GLU A 97 -31.93 15.51 -1.26
C GLU A 97 -30.90 14.59 -1.96
N GLU A 98 -30.53 14.87 -3.22
CA GLU A 98 -29.51 14.08 -3.92
C GLU A 98 -28.11 14.26 -3.30
N ARG A 99 -27.79 15.48 -2.82
CA ARG A 99 -26.55 15.73 -2.07
C ARG A 99 -26.57 15.00 -0.73
N GLN A 100 -27.71 14.97 -0.04
CA GLN A 100 -27.90 14.26 1.20
C GLN A 100 -27.76 12.74 0.99
N ARG A 101 -28.44 12.16 0.01
CA ARG A 101 -28.30 10.74 -0.37
C ARG A 101 -26.85 10.37 -0.68
N ARG A 102 -26.15 11.18 -1.48
CA ARG A 102 -24.71 10.98 -1.75
C ARG A 102 -23.85 11.10 -0.49
N SER A 103 -24.26 11.91 0.49
CA SER A 103 -23.57 12.02 1.76
C SER A 103 -23.79 10.79 2.63
N GLU A 104 -25.04 10.36 2.75
CA GLU A 104 -25.45 9.15 3.47
C GLU A 104 -24.82 7.89 2.85
N ASP A 105 -24.79 7.76 1.52
CA ASP A 105 -24.14 6.65 0.82
C ASP A 105 -22.63 6.61 1.10
N ARG A 106 -21.96 7.78 1.12
CA ARG A 106 -20.54 7.86 1.49
C ARG A 106 -20.31 7.49 2.95
N GLU A 107 -21.20 7.92 3.84
CA GLU A 107 -21.13 7.59 5.26
C GLU A 107 -21.36 6.09 5.50
N LEU A 108 -22.34 5.48 4.80
CA LEU A 108 -22.58 4.04 4.83
C LEU A 108 -21.39 3.24 4.29
N LEU A 109 -20.80 3.67 3.17
CA LEU A 109 -19.58 3.04 2.64
C LEU A 109 -18.42 3.15 3.62
N GLN A 110 -18.24 4.32 4.24
CA GLN A 110 -17.20 4.51 5.25
C GLN A 110 -17.43 3.61 6.47
N LEU A 111 -18.66 3.56 7.00
CA LEU A 111 -19.03 2.67 8.09
C LEU A 111 -18.86 1.19 7.72
N GLN A 112 -19.13 0.80 6.48
CA GLN A 112 -18.89 -0.57 6.03
C GLN A 112 -17.40 -0.91 6.00
N ILE A 113 -16.56 0.00 5.52
CA ILE A 113 -15.10 -0.14 5.55
C ILE A 113 -14.61 -0.23 7.00
N ASP A 114 -15.16 0.58 7.90
CA ASP A 114 -14.79 0.59 9.33
C ASP A 114 -15.27 -0.68 10.05
N LEU A 115 -16.48 -1.18 9.76
CA LEU A 115 -16.95 -2.47 10.27
C LEU A 115 -16.11 -3.63 9.74
N GLU A 116 -15.67 -3.57 8.48
CA GLU A 116 -14.80 -4.59 7.91
C GLU A 116 -13.40 -4.54 8.53
N SER A 117 -12.87 -3.35 8.82
CA SER A 117 -11.60 -3.17 9.51
C SER A 117 -11.67 -3.64 10.96
N LEU A 118 -12.74 -3.29 11.69
CA LEU A 118 -13.00 -3.77 13.05
C LEU A 118 -13.23 -5.28 13.11
N LYS A 119 -13.93 -5.88 12.14
CA LYS A 119 -14.06 -7.35 12.05
C LYS A 119 -12.71 -8.02 11.84
N LYS A 120 -11.85 -7.43 10.99
CA LYS A 120 -10.47 -7.90 10.79
C LYS A 120 -9.63 -7.74 12.06
N GLU A 121 -9.81 -6.67 12.82
CA GLU A 121 -9.10 -6.42 14.07
C GLU A 121 -9.58 -7.31 15.24
N ASN A 122 -10.89 -7.53 15.37
CA ASN A 122 -11.45 -8.36 16.43
C ASN A 122 -11.17 -9.85 16.18
N ALA A 123 -11.11 -10.26 14.90
CA ALA A 123 -10.54 -11.56 14.54
C ALA A 123 -9.05 -11.71 14.92
N THR A 124 -8.33 -10.59 15.15
CA THR A 124 -6.93 -10.60 15.60
C THR A 124 -6.71 -10.40 17.10
N SER A 125 -7.71 -9.92 17.86
CA SER A 125 -7.56 -9.58 19.30
C SER A 125 -8.38 -10.45 20.28
N GLY A 126 -9.26 -11.32 19.81
CA GLY A 126 -10.04 -12.20 20.68
C GLY A 126 -9.44 -13.60 20.86
N ASN A 127 -8.38 -13.77 21.66
CA ASN A 127 -8.11 -15.06 22.33
C ASN A 127 -7.12 -14.93 23.50
N SER A 128 -7.64 -14.65 24.69
CA SER A 128 -7.05 -15.07 25.96
C SER A 128 -7.98 -16.12 26.57
N GLY A 129 -7.52 -17.37 26.63
CA GLY A 129 -8.27 -18.48 27.22
C GLY A 129 -8.13 -19.79 26.43
N ASP A 130 -6.97 -20.42 26.58
CA ASP A 130 -6.66 -21.86 26.53
C ASP A 130 -7.08 -22.75 25.33
N ALA A 131 -6.15 -23.65 24.97
CA ALA A 131 -6.21 -24.75 24.02
C ALA A 131 -6.37 -24.43 22.51
N HIS A 132 -5.23 -24.53 21.82
CA HIS A 132 -5.09 -25.02 20.43
C HIS A 132 -5.85 -24.26 19.33
N ARG A 133 -5.34 -23.11 18.90
CA ARG A 133 -5.70 -22.50 17.61
C ARG A 133 -4.50 -21.88 16.91
N THR A 134 -4.19 -22.49 15.76
CA THR A 134 -3.28 -22.06 14.69
C THR A 134 -3.67 -20.66 14.23
N VAL A 135 -2.92 -19.65 14.70
CA VAL A 135 -3.04 -18.28 14.18
C VAL A 135 -2.20 -18.23 12.92
N THR A 136 -2.85 -18.39 11.76
CA THR A 136 -2.28 -18.05 10.46
C THR A 136 -2.04 -16.54 10.43
N GLN A 137 -0.90 -16.13 10.98
CA GLN A 137 -0.37 -14.79 10.86
C GLN A 137 -0.22 -14.50 9.37
N LYS A 138 -0.96 -13.52 8.85
CA LYS A 138 -0.75 -13.00 7.50
C LYS A 138 0.73 -12.64 7.34
N ALA A 139 1.40 -13.41 6.49
CA ALA A 139 2.84 -13.46 6.33
C ALA A 139 3.41 -12.06 6.05
N LYS A 140 4.11 -11.49 7.03
CA LYS A 140 5.12 -10.48 6.72
C LYS A 140 6.16 -11.18 5.84
N PRO A 141 6.51 -10.62 4.67
CA PRO A 141 7.46 -11.29 3.78
C PRO A 141 8.78 -11.54 4.52
N PRO A 142 9.44 -12.69 4.28
CA PRO A 142 10.72 -13.01 4.89
C PRO A 142 11.69 -11.84 4.70
N LYS A 143 12.34 -11.35 5.76
CA LYS A 143 13.38 -10.33 5.63
C LYS A 143 14.73 -10.91 5.17
N LEU A 144 14.70 -12.07 4.52
CA LEU A 144 15.86 -12.75 3.97
C LEU A 144 16.08 -12.28 2.52
N PRO A 145 17.34 -12.12 2.08
CA PRO A 145 17.64 -11.94 0.66
C PRO A 145 17.14 -13.14 -0.15
N CYS A 146 16.63 -12.89 -1.35
CA CYS A 146 16.28 -13.95 -2.29
C CYS A 146 17.53 -14.78 -2.63
N PHE A 147 17.33 -16.08 -2.84
CA PHE A 147 18.36 -16.99 -3.31
C PHE A 147 18.82 -16.59 -4.71
N SER A 148 20.13 -16.57 -4.95
CA SER A 148 20.72 -16.40 -6.27
C SER A 148 21.40 -17.68 -6.74
N GLU A 149 21.52 -17.89 -8.05
CA GLU A 149 22.19 -19.10 -8.58
C GLU A 149 23.70 -19.17 -8.29
N SER A 150 24.31 -18.03 -7.92
CA SER A 150 25.69 -17.98 -7.43
C SER A 150 25.85 -18.44 -5.98
N ASP A 151 24.75 -18.54 -5.21
CA ASP A 151 24.81 -18.96 -3.81
C ASP A 151 24.92 -20.48 -3.67
N ASP A 152 25.61 -20.93 -2.62
CA ASP A 152 25.56 -22.33 -2.22
C ASP A 152 24.19 -22.65 -1.61
N LEU A 153 23.38 -23.40 -2.34
CA LEU A 153 22.03 -23.77 -1.93
C LEU A 153 22.00 -24.48 -0.57
N ASP A 154 22.98 -25.34 -0.25
CA ASP A 154 22.99 -26.04 1.04
C ASP A 154 23.15 -25.06 2.21
N ALA A 155 24.11 -24.13 2.08
CA ALA A 155 24.32 -23.08 3.07
C ALA A 155 23.13 -22.10 3.15
N TYR A 156 22.49 -21.82 2.01
CA TYR A 156 21.29 -20.98 1.98
C TYR A 156 20.12 -21.63 2.73
N LEU A 157 19.89 -22.93 2.51
CA LEU A 157 18.85 -23.69 3.22
C LEU A 157 19.13 -23.73 4.73
N ASP A 158 20.37 -24.00 5.15
CA ASP A 158 20.75 -23.93 6.58
C ASP A 158 20.44 -22.55 7.20
N ARG A 159 20.75 -21.47 6.46
CA ARG A 159 20.45 -20.10 6.90
C ARG A 159 18.94 -19.87 7.03
N PHE A 160 18.17 -20.34 6.05
CA PHE A 160 16.71 -20.25 6.07
C PHE A 160 16.12 -20.98 7.28
N GLU A 161 16.56 -22.22 7.55
CA GLU A 161 16.06 -23.01 8.69
C GLU A 161 16.35 -22.35 10.03
N ARG A 162 17.57 -21.81 10.20
CA ARG A 162 17.94 -21.05 11.41
C ARG A 162 17.08 -19.79 11.56
N TYR A 163 16.83 -19.08 10.47
CA TYR A 163 16.00 -17.88 10.48
C TYR A 163 14.54 -18.21 10.81
N ALA A 164 13.96 -19.21 10.16
CA ALA A 164 12.60 -19.68 10.41
C ALA A 164 12.43 -20.16 11.86
N GLY A 165 13.42 -20.90 12.38
CA GLY A 165 13.46 -21.31 13.78
C GLY A 165 13.53 -20.13 14.76
N ALA A 166 14.37 -19.12 14.46
CA ALA A 166 14.48 -17.91 15.28
C ALA A 166 13.19 -17.07 15.28
N GLN A 167 12.49 -17.02 14.14
CA GLN A 167 11.18 -16.36 14.01
C GLN A 167 10.01 -17.23 14.52
N LYS A 168 10.28 -18.47 14.95
CA LYS A 168 9.29 -19.43 15.44
C LYS A 168 8.16 -19.69 14.44
N TRP A 169 8.50 -19.79 13.16
CA TRP A 169 7.52 -20.13 12.13
C TRP A 169 7.04 -21.57 12.26
N GLU A 170 5.73 -21.78 12.05
CA GLU A 170 5.18 -23.13 11.95
C GLU A 170 5.69 -23.84 10.70
N ARG A 171 5.97 -25.14 10.79
CA ARG A 171 6.57 -25.92 9.70
C ARG A 171 5.77 -25.86 8.39
N GLN A 172 4.45 -25.70 8.50
CA GLN A 172 3.51 -25.59 7.37
C GLN A 172 3.78 -24.34 6.52
N ASP A 173 4.24 -23.26 7.15
CA ASP A 173 4.51 -21.99 6.47
C ASP A 173 5.91 -21.96 5.83
N TRP A 174 6.79 -22.91 6.16
CA TRP A 174 8.18 -22.87 5.70
C TRP A 174 8.28 -23.02 4.17
N ALA A 175 7.46 -23.88 3.57
CA ALA A 175 7.46 -24.09 2.12
C ALA A 175 7.02 -22.82 1.36
N ILE A 176 5.93 -22.20 1.82
CA ILE A 176 5.38 -20.97 1.24
C ILE A 176 6.41 -19.84 1.34
N ASN A 177 7.00 -19.65 2.53
CA ASN A 177 8.02 -18.63 2.73
C ASN A 177 9.29 -18.89 1.91
N LEU A 178 9.76 -20.14 1.84
CA LEU A 178 10.92 -20.50 1.02
C LEU A 178 10.64 -20.21 -0.46
N SER A 179 9.46 -20.60 -0.98
CA SER A 179 9.09 -20.40 -2.39
C SER A 179 9.18 -18.94 -2.83
N SER A 180 8.85 -18.00 -1.94
CA SER A 180 8.91 -16.55 -2.20
C SER A 180 10.34 -16.02 -2.35
N LEU A 181 11.32 -16.77 -1.86
CA LEU A 181 12.74 -16.43 -1.87
C LEU A 181 13.51 -17.14 -2.99
N LEU A 182 12.93 -18.14 -3.65
CA LEU A 182 13.57 -18.88 -4.72
C LEU A 182 13.57 -18.08 -6.03
N THR A 183 14.63 -18.22 -6.80
CA THR A 183 14.74 -17.65 -8.14
C THR A 183 15.28 -18.68 -9.13
N GLY A 184 15.16 -18.37 -10.44
CA GLY A 184 15.79 -19.15 -11.52
C GLY A 184 15.47 -20.64 -11.49
N LYS A 185 16.52 -21.48 -11.54
CA LYS A 185 16.43 -22.95 -11.53
C LYS A 185 15.70 -23.51 -10.30
N ALA A 186 15.86 -22.89 -9.13
CA ALA A 186 15.19 -23.33 -7.91
C ALA A 186 13.68 -23.08 -7.98
N LEU A 187 13.27 -21.91 -8.47
CA LEU A 187 11.85 -21.59 -8.66
C LEU A 187 11.21 -22.48 -9.73
N PHE A 188 11.94 -22.78 -10.81
CA PHE A 188 11.47 -23.75 -11.82
C PHE A 188 11.22 -25.14 -11.21
N THR A 189 12.07 -25.57 -10.28
CA THR A 189 11.91 -26.85 -9.58
C THR A 189 10.65 -26.86 -8.73
N TYR A 190 10.41 -25.78 -7.98
CA TYR A 190 9.17 -25.59 -7.22
C TYR A 190 7.93 -25.66 -8.12
N GLY A 191 7.92 -24.97 -9.26
CA GLY A 191 6.78 -24.98 -10.19
C GLY A 191 6.55 -26.31 -10.91
N THR A 192 7.54 -27.20 -10.94
CA THR A 192 7.40 -28.54 -11.55
C THR A 192 6.80 -29.56 -10.57
N LEU A 193 6.88 -29.31 -9.27
CA LEU A 193 6.35 -30.21 -8.24
C LEU A 193 4.82 -30.13 -8.16
N PRO A 194 4.14 -31.24 -7.84
CA PRO A 194 2.71 -31.21 -7.56
C PRO A 194 2.44 -30.36 -6.32
N SER A 195 1.27 -29.71 -6.25
CA SER A 195 0.94 -28.77 -5.18
C SER A 195 1.02 -29.39 -3.78
N SER A 196 0.75 -30.68 -3.61
CA SER A 196 0.89 -31.38 -2.32
C SER A 196 2.34 -31.42 -1.84
N GLU A 197 3.28 -31.68 -2.75
CA GLU A 197 4.72 -31.74 -2.43
C GLU A 197 5.36 -30.35 -2.36
N ALA A 198 4.87 -29.41 -3.17
CA ALA A 198 5.37 -28.03 -3.17
C ALA A 198 5.05 -27.29 -1.86
N ASN A 199 3.94 -27.63 -1.19
CA ASN A 199 3.55 -27.06 0.10
C ASN A 199 4.18 -27.78 1.31
N ASP A 200 4.84 -28.91 1.11
CA ASP A 200 5.59 -29.62 2.15
C ASP A 200 7.07 -29.22 2.08
N TYR A 201 7.57 -28.58 3.14
CA TYR A 201 8.95 -28.10 3.19
C TYR A 201 9.97 -29.21 2.99
N ASP A 202 9.74 -30.40 3.57
CA ASP A 202 10.71 -31.49 3.52
C ASP A 202 10.79 -32.08 2.10
N ARG A 203 9.65 -32.16 1.42
CA ARG A 203 9.58 -32.58 0.01
C ARG A 203 10.21 -31.57 -0.92
N LEU A 204 9.88 -30.28 -0.74
CA LEU A 204 10.47 -29.19 -1.51
C LEU A 204 11.98 -29.13 -1.33
N LYS A 205 12.47 -29.20 -0.08
CA LYS A 205 13.91 -29.23 0.24
C LYS A 205 14.60 -30.38 -0.49
N LEU A 206 14.04 -31.59 -0.42
CA LEU A 206 14.63 -32.78 -1.03
C LEU A 206 14.69 -32.65 -2.57
N ALA A 207 13.64 -32.14 -3.20
CA ALA A 207 13.62 -31.88 -4.63
C ALA A 207 14.66 -30.84 -5.06
N LEU A 208 14.80 -29.75 -4.29
CA LEU A 208 15.82 -28.73 -4.51
C LEU A 208 17.24 -29.32 -4.38
N LEU A 209 17.53 -30.07 -3.32
CA LEU A 209 18.83 -30.72 -3.13
C LEU A 209 19.17 -31.65 -4.29
N ARG A 210 18.22 -32.46 -4.77
CA ARG A 210 18.41 -33.33 -5.94
C ARG A 210 18.73 -32.52 -7.20
N ARG A 211 18.00 -31.42 -7.45
CA ARG A 211 18.21 -30.59 -8.66
C ARG A 211 19.59 -29.92 -8.70
N TYR A 212 20.20 -29.72 -7.54
CA TYR A 212 21.54 -29.12 -7.40
C TYR A 212 22.65 -30.15 -7.14
N ASN A 213 22.36 -31.46 -7.32
CA ASN A 213 23.29 -32.55 -7.04
C ASN A 213 23.87 -32.50 -5.61
N LEU A 214 23.07 -32.08 -4.63
CA LEU A 214 23.38 -32.12 -3.20
C LEU A 214 22.86 -33.42 -2.58
N THR A 215 23.23 -34.54 -3.21
CA THR A 215 22.98 -35.89 -2.74
C THR A 215 24.25 -36.45 -2.12
N PRO A 216 24.21 -37.58 -1.39
CA PRO A 216 25.42 -38.18 -0.80
C PRO A 216 26.55 -38.39 -1.82
N ASP A 217 26.21 -38.83 -3.04
CA ASP A 217 27.21 -38.99 -4.09
C ASP A 217 27.72 -37.66 -4.64
N GLY A 218 26.87 -36.63 -4.69
CA GLY A 218 27.28 -35.27 -5.01
C GLY A 218 28.25 -34.69 -3.98
N TYR A 219 28.00 -34.91 -2.68
CA TYR A 219 28.91 -34.50 -1.60
C TYR A 219 30.23 -35.26 -1.63
N LYS A 220 30.23 -36.56 -1.91
CA LYS A 220 31.47 -37.33 -2.14
C LYS A 220 32.31 -36.76 -3.28
N ILE A 221 31.66 -36.36 -4.39
CA ILE A 221 32.34 -35.73 -5.52
C ILE A 221 32.91 -34.39 -5.09
N LYS A 222 32.11 -33.53 -4.44
CA LYS A 222 32.55 -32.22 -3.93
C LYS A 222 33.72 -32.34 -2.96
N PHE A 223 33.67 -33.30 -2.03
CA PHE A 223 34.73 -33.57 -1.07
C PHE A 223 36.05 -33.93 -1.80
N ARG A 224 35.99 -34.85 -2.77
CA ARG A 224 37.18 -35.32 -3.50
C ARG A 224 37.73 -34.29 -4.50
N SER A 225 36.87 -33.45 -5.07
CA SER A 225 37.28 -32.45 -6.06
C SER A 225 37.61 -31.08 -5.46
N SER A 226 37.32 -30.87 -4.17
CA SER A 226 37.58 -29.61 -3.49
C SER A 226 39.08 -29.31 -3.41
N LYS A 227 39.43 -28.05 -3.67
CA LYS A 227 40.79 -27.52 -3.52
C LYS A 227 40.73 -26.25 -2.68
N PRO A 228 41.78 -25.93 -1.91
CA PRO A 228 41.84 -24.68 -1.16
C PRO A 228 41.87 -23.50 -2.14
N ASP A 229 41.05 -22.50 -1.86
CA ASP A 229 41.05 -21.26 -2.64
C ASP A 229 42.25 -20.38 -2.27
N LYS A 230 42.66 -19.48 -3.19
CA LYS A 230 43.85 -18.62 -3.00
C LYS A 230 43.78 -17.73 -1.75
N ASN A 231 42.57 -17.40 -1.31
CA ASN A 231 42.31 -16.52 -0.16
C ASN A 231 41.72 -17.27 1.04
N GLU A 232 41.70 -18.61 1.00
CA GLU A 232 41.12 -19.44 2.06
C GLU A 232 42.21 -19.91 3.03
N THR A 233 41.95 -19.76 4.32
CA THR A 233 42.85 -20.28 5.36
C THR A 233 42.72 -21.80 5.50
N ALA A 234 43.76 -22.47 5.99
CA ALA A 234 43.74 -23.92 6.18
C ALA A 234 42.56 -24.40 7.06
N THR A 235 42.21 -23.64 8.11
CA THR A 235 41.10 -23.95 9.01
C THR A 235 39.73 -23.82 8.33
N GLN A 236 39.55 -22.82 7.47
CA GLN A 236 38.34 -22.66 6.65
C GLN A 236 38.19 -23.82 5.66
N PHE A 237 39.28 -24.19 4.99
CA PHE A 237 39.27 -25.31 4.06
C PHE A 237 38.94 -26.65 4.74
N VAL A 238 39.56 -26.93 5.89
CA VAL A 238 39.25 -28.13 6.68
C VAL A 238 37.80 -28.12 7.14
N SER A 239 37.28 -26.98 7.61
CA SER A 239 35.87 -26.86 8.01
C SER A 239 34.91 -27.14 6.85
N LYS A 240 35.25 -26.67 5.65
CA LYS A 240 34.49 -26.94 4.42
C LYS A 240 34.49 -28.44 4.07
N LEU A 241 35.65 -29.10 4.18
CA LEU A 241 35.76 -30.55 3.96
C LEU A 241 34.96 -31.36 4.99
N CYS A 242 35.04 -31.00 6.27
CA CYS A 242 34.22 -31.63 7.32
C CYS A 242 32.73 -31.48 7.02
N LYS A 243 32.29 -30.28 6.57
CA LYS A 243 30.89 -30.06 6.17
C LYS A 243 30.46 -31.01 5.05
N TYR A 244 31.29 -31.22 4.03
CA TYR A 244 30.95 -32.16 2.95
C TYR A 244 30.97 -33.62 3.39
N PHE A 245 31.75 -33.97 4.41
CA PHE A 245 31.84 -35.32 4.93
C PHE A 245 30.63 -35.71 5.79
N ASP A 246 30.09 -34.76 6.56
CA ASP A 246 28.95 -34.99 7.47
C ASP A 246 27.58 -35.04 6.77
N ARG A 247 27.53 -34.79 5.45
CA ARG A 247 26.31 -34.70 4.63
C ARG A 247 26.11 -35.91 3.73
#